data_AF-A0A8H9N1X0-F1
#
_entry.id   AF-A0A8H9N1X0-F1
#
_cell.length_a   1.000
_cell.length_b   1.000
_cell.length_c   1.000
_cell.angle_alpha   90.00
_cell.angle_beta   90.00
_cell.angle_gamma   90.00
#
_symmetry.space_group_name_H-M   'P 1'
#
loop_
_entity.id
_entity.type
_entity.pdbx_description
1 polymer ?
#
loop_
_entity_poly.entity_id
_entity_poly.type
_entity_poly.pdbx_seq_one_letter_code
_entity_poly.pdbx_strand_id
1 'polypeptide(L)'
;MHTTLNVPFVYAAKIIKPRCRKPVLVFIRDSVEIKIKSLTEAQAPIAFKIGNTQIRWDGQNLWDFDYEKTATDPERVVKLEEVIENTNNPSNYKWSSMGASAPFKNFWKSREFDSKYCQLDNENVVTKADIEYREWISDEREQVLDCAKKIASNLRTLNGYMYAITGEPRYSIDIFGLGNNHGGTGLFIQQHQPSNSDGSAIFNASQYSIAKKVAASIASSRGDTKSLPMKTNCGKIIEVLIPNAIKLPENKRIA
;
A
#
# COMPACT_ATOMS: atom_id res chain seq x y z
N MET A 1 -14.86 -17.68 0.89
CA MET A 1 -15.91 -16.70 1.28
C MET A 1 -15.47 -15.32 0.84
N HIS A 2 -16.38 -14.37 0.70
CA HIS A 2 -16.07 -12.98 0.36
C HIS A 2 -16.99 -12.03 1.12
N THR A 3 -16.50 -10.83 1.41
CA THR A 3 -17.30 -9.74 1.95
C THR A 3 -17.66 -8.79 0.82
N THR A 4 -18.94 -8.46 0.71
CA THR A 4 -19.45 -7.54 -0.30
C THR A 4 -19.69 -6.17 0.34
N LEU A 5 -19.15 -5.12 -0.26
CA LEU A 5 -19.29 -3.73 0.17
C LEU A 5 -19.93 -2.91 -0.96
N ASN A 6 -20.92 -2.08 -0.64
CA ASN A 6 -21.43 -1.09 -1.58
C ASN A 6 -20.66 0.22 -1.39
N VAL A 7 -19.61 0.41 -2.19
CA VAL A 7 -18.69 1.54 -2.00
C VAL A 7 -19.21 2.78 -2.73
N PRO A 8 -19.51 3.87 -2.01
CA PRO A 8 -19.93 5.11 -2.65
C PRO A 8 -18.75 5.75 -3.37
N PHE A 9 -19.01 6.25 -4.58
CA PHE A 9 -18.03 7.01 -5.34
C PHE A 9 -18.64 8.21 -6.09
N VAL A 10 -17.77 9.05 -6.63
CA VAL A 10 -18.10 10.25 -7.40
C VAL A 10 -17.23 10.22 -8.63
N TYR A 11 -17.78 10.52 -9.79
CA TYR A 11 -17.02 10.61 -11.05
C TYR A 11 -17.35 11.91 -11.76
N ALA A 12 -16.45 12.34 -12.63
CA ALA A 12 -16.66 13.55 -13.43
C ALA A 12 -17.29 13.18 -14.77
N ALA A 13 -18.23 14.00 -15.22
CA ALA A 13 -18.83 13.92 -16.55
C ALA A 13 -18.79 15.29 -17.23
N LYS A 14 -18.59 15.29 -18.55
CA LYS A 14 -18.70 16.47 -19.40
C LYS A 14 -20.03 16.42 -20.12
N ILE A 15 -20.86 17.41 -19.87
CA ILE A 15 -22.21 17.51 -20.44
C ILE A 15 -22.42 18.88 -21.08
N ILE A 16 -23.39 18.99 -22.00
CA ILE A 16 -23.93 20.28 -22.43
C ILE A 16 -25.33 20.43 -21.82
N LYS A 17 -25.52 21.44 -20.97
CA LYS A 17 -26.82 21.73 -20.35
C LYS A 17 -27.84 22.28 -21.37
N PRO A 18 -29.15 22.19 -21.09
CA PRO A 18 -30.16 22.88 -21.89
C PRO A 18 -29.82 24.37 -22.05
N ARG A 19 -30.04 24.92 -23.25
CA ARG A 19 -29.76 26.35 -23.58
C ARG A 19 -28.28 26.77 -23.49
N CYS A 20 -27.35 25.84 -23.26
CA CYS A 20 -25.91 26.10 -23.28
C CYS A 20 -25.26 25.60 -24.57
N ARG A 21 -24.16 26.25 -24.97
CA ARG A 21 -23.33 25.83 -26.12
C ARG A 21 -22.03 25.15 -25.70
N LYS A 22 -21.47 25.54 -24.55
CA LYS A 22 -20.18 25.03 -24.07
C LYS A 22 -20.38 23.82 -23.14
N PRO A 23 -19.50 22.82 -23.20
CA PRO A 23 -19.45 21.75 -22.20
C PRO A 23 -19.21 22.28 -20.79
N VAL A 24 -19.81 21.64 -19.81
CA VAL A 24 -19.63 21.90 -18.38
C VAL A 24 -19.26 20.59 -17.68
N LEU A 25 -18.36 20.68 -16.70
CA LEU A 25 -18.00 19.57 -15.83
C LEU A 25 -19.03 19.44 -14.70
N VAL A 26 -19.54 18.22 -14.48
CA VAL A 26 -20.41 17.90 -13.36
C VAL A 26 -19.85 16.70 -12.59
N PHE A 27 -20.02 16.71 -11.27
CA PHE A 27 -19.60 15.63 -10.40
C PHE A 27 -20.80 14.81 -9.96
N ILE A 28 -20.75 13.50 -10.20
CA ILE A 28 -21.89 12.61 -10.08
C ILE A 28 -21.62 11.57 -9.02
N ARG A 29 -22.49 11.47 -8.00
CA ARG A 29 -22.46 10.37 -7.03
C ARG A 29 -23.07 9.10 -7.60
N ASP A 30 -22.43 7.98 -7.31
CA ASP A 30 -22.86 6.62 -7.66
C ASP A 30 -22.30 5.63 -6.61
N SER A 31 -22.62 4.36 -6.73
CA SER A 31 -22.05 3.31 -5.88
C SER A 31 -21.71 2.06 -6.68
N VAL A 32 -20.73 1.31 -6.18
CA VAL A 32 -20.30 0.05 -6.81
C VAL A 32 -20.23 -1.06 -5.77
N GLU A 33 -20.79 -2.21 -6.14
CA GLU A 33 -20.61 -3.44 -5.38
C GLU A 33 -19.18 -3.98 -5.59
N ILE A 34 -18.40 -4.06 -4.51
CA ILE A 34 -17.04 -4.58 -4.51
C ILE A 34 -16.93 -5.78 -3.57
N LYS A 35 -16.26 -6.83 -4.05
CA LYS A 35 -16.06 -8.09 -3.31
C LYS A 35 -14.62 -8.20 -2.85
N ILE A 36 -14.42 -8.28 -1.54
CA ILE A 36 -13.13 -8.54 -0.92
C ILE A 36 -13.07 -10.02 -0.56
N LYS A 37 -12.07 -10.73 -1.09
CA LYS A 37 -11.91 -12.16 -0.85
C LYS A 37 -11.38 -12.42 0.56
N SER A 38 -11.90 -13.44 1.21
CA SER A 38 -11.39 -13.92 2.51
C SER A 38 -10.41 -15.07 2.32
N LEU A 39 -9.35 -15.06 3.11
CA LEU A 39 -8.37 -16.14 3.24
C LEU A 39 -8.58 -16.87 4.57
N THR A 40 -8.28 -18.16 4.58
CA THR A 40 -8.09 -18.93 5.81
C THR A 40 -6.60 -19.06 6.14
N GLU A 41 -6.27 -19.42 7.37
CA GLU A 41 -4.87 -19.67 7.76
C GLU A 41 -4.23 -20.80 6.96
N ALA A 42 -5.01 -21.81 6.55
CA ALA A 42 -4.54 -22.89 5.69
C ALA A 42 -4.25 -22.42 4.26
N GLN A 43 -5.01 -21.45 3.75
CA GLN A 43 -4.79 -20.86 2.42
C GLN A 43 -3.61 -19.88 2.41
N ALA A 44 -3.34 -19.22 3.53
CA ALA A 44 -2.26 -18.25 3.66
C ALA A 44 -1.48 -18.46 4.97
N PRO A 45 -0.68 -19.55 5.06
CA PRO A 45 0.19 -19.78 6.19
C PRO A 45 1.26 -18.69 6.30
N ILE A 46 1.87 -18.56 7.48
CA ILE A 46 2.94 -17.60 7.73
C ILE A 46 4.20 -18.07 7.01
N ALA A 47 4.72 -17.25 6.10
CA ALA A 47 5.95 -17.53 5.35
C ALA A 47 7.18 -16.87 5.96
N PHE A 48 7.02 -15.67 6.54
CA PHE A 48 8.10 -14.93 7.17
C PHE A 48 7.68 -14.35 8.53
N LYS A 49 8.61 -14.33 9.48
CA LYS A 49 8.47 -13.57 10.73
C LYS A 49 9.59 -12.55 10.89
N ILE A 50 9.24 -11.35 11.35
CA ILE A 50 10.19 -10.28 11.65
C ILE A 50 9.79 -9.69 13.01
N GLY A 51 10.34 -10.24 14.10
CA GLY A 51 9.83 -9.93 15.43
C GLY A 51 8.36 -10.34 15.56
N ASN A 52 7.47 -9.36 15.76
CA ASN A 52 6.03 -9.60 15.89
C ASN A 52 5.29 -9.55 14.54
N THR A 53 5.92 -9.05 13.48
CA THR A 53 5.31 -9.01 12.14
C THR A 53 5.29 -10.40 11.53
N GLN A 54 4.15 -10.77 10.95
CA GLN A 54 3.93 -12.07 10.32
C GLN A 54 3.46 -11.86 8.88
N ILE A 55 4.30 -12.22 7.91
CA ILE A 55 3.96 -12.13 6.49
C ILE A 55 3.47 -13.50 6.03
N ARG A 56 2.29 -13.52 5.42
CA ARG A 56 1.61 -14.73 4.97
C ARG A 56 1.77 -14.94 3.47
N TRP A 57 1.66 -16.17 3.00
CA TRP A 57 1.83 -16.51 1.59
C TRP A 57 0.72 -17.43 1.10
N ASP A 58 0.06 -17.09 0.00
CA ASP A 58 -1.06 -17.87 -0.58
C ASP A 58 -0.65 -18.79 -1.75
N GLY A 59 0.65 -19.00 -1.95
CA GLY A 59 1.20 -19.68 -3.13
C GLY A 59 1.55 -18.71 -4.27
N GLN A 60 0.97 -17.51 -4.30
CA GLN A 60 1.19 -16.52 -5.35
C GLN A 60 1.70 -15.18 -4.79
N ASN A 61 0.99 -14.61 -3.82
CA ASN A 61 1.22 -13.28 -3.25
C ASN A 61 1.61 -13.39 -1.77
N LEU A 62 2.34 -12.37 -1.32
CA LEU A 62 2.61 -12.17 0.10
C LEU A 62 1.62 -11.17 0.66
N TRP A 63 1.19 -11.41 1.90
CA TRP A 63 0.16 -10.64 2.58
C TRP A 63 0.67 -10.19 3.95
N ASP A 64 0.59 -8.89 4.22
CA ASP A 64 0.78 -8.28 5.54
C ASP A 64 -0.50 -7.54 5.91
N PHE A 65 -0.63 -7.13 7.18
CA PHE A 65 -1.75 -6.30 7.58
C PHE A 65 -1.82 -5.04 6.72
N ASP A 66 -3.04 -4.62 6.41
CA ASP A 66 -3.25 -3.30 5.85
C ASP A 66 -3.21 -2.27 6.98
N TYR A 67 -2.03 -1.69 7.20
CA TYR A 67 -1.80 -0.78 8.31
C TYR A 67 -2.37 0.62 8.04
N GLU A 68 -2.99 1.20 9.07
CA GLU A 68 -3.36 2.60 9.13
C GLU A 68 -2.23 3.39 9.80
N LYS A 69 -1.81 4.48 9.18
CA LYS A 69 -0.86 5.43 9.77
C LYS A 69 -1.29 6.86 9.44
N THR A 70 -1.56 7.64 10.46
CA THR A 70 -1.85 9.08 10.33
C THR A 70 -0.60 9.90 10.69
N ALA A 71 -0.68 11.21 10.54
CA ALA A 71 0.42 12.10 10.94
C ALA A 71 0.61 12.14 12.47
N THR A 72 -0.44 11.84 13.23
CA THR A 72 -0.52 12.00 14.69
C THR A 72 -0.45 10.68 15.43
N ASP A 73 -0.95 9.61 14.84
CA ASP A 73 -1.16 8.33 15.52
C ASP A 73 -0.14 7.28 15.08
N PRO A 74 0.27 6.38 15.99
CA PRO A 74 1.12 5.25 15.63
C PRO A 74 0.41 4.34 14.63
N GLU A 75 1.24 3.60 13.89
CA GLU A 75 0.75 2.59 12.95
C GLU A 75 -0.08 1.53 13.68
N ARG A 76 -1.25 1.18 13.12
CA ARG A 76 -2.15 0.16 13.68
C ARG A 76 -2.75 -0.73 12.61
N VAL A 77 -3.18 -1.92 13.02
CA VAL A 77 -3.92 -2.85 12.15
C VAL A 77 -5.37 -2.38 11.95
N VAL A 78 -5.92 -2.65 10.76
CA VAL A 78 -7.31 -2.30 10.41
C VAL A 78 -8.21 -3.53 10.49
N LYS A 79 -9.38 -3.36 11.13
CA LYS A 79 -10.43 -4.38 11.21
C LYS A 79 -11.39 -4.26 10.02
N LEU A 80 -11.92 -5.39 9.58
CA LEU A 80 -12.94 -5.42 8.52
C LEU A 80 -14.21 -4.67 8.93
N GLU A 81 -14.65 -4.85 10.18
CA GLU A 81 -15.84 -4.18 10.72
C GLU A 81 -15.72 -2.65 10.64
N GLU A 82 -14.52 -2.12 10.89
CA GLU A 82 -14.24 -0.68 10.77
C GLU A 82 -14.39 -0.21 9.32
N VAL A 83 -13.88 -0.98 8.35
CA VAL A 83 -14.03 -0.66 6.92
C VAL A 83 -15.50 -0.73 6.50
N ILE A 84 -16.26 -1.72 6.98
CA ILE A 84 -17.71 -1.84 6.73
C ILE A 84 -18.43 -0.61 7.26
N GLU A 85 -18.17 -0.26 8.53
CA GLU A 85 -18.81 0.88 9.19
C GLU A 85 -18.50 2.19 8.47
N ASN A 86 -17.23 2.43 8.14
CA ASN A 86 -16.81 3.63 7.42
C ASN A 86 -17.37 3.69 5.98
N THR A 87 -17.67 2.53 5.38
CA THR A 87 -18.31 2.45 4.06
C THR A 87 -19.78 2.82 4.13
N ASN A 88 -20.50 2.33 5.14
CA ASN A 88 -21.91 2.57 5.32
C ASN A 88 -22.20 3.98 5.88
N ASN A 89 -21.32 4.48 6.74
CA ASN A 89 -21.45 5.76 7.44
C ASN A 89 -20.21 6.65 7.15
N PRO A 90 -20.08 7.20 5.93
CA PRO A 90 -18.90 7.95 5.52
C PRO A 90 -18.82 9.37 6.13
N SER A 91 -19.57 9.69 7.19
CA SER A 91 -19.68 11.03 7.76
C SER A 91 -18.32 11.59 8.21
N ASN A 92 -17.47 10.74 8.78
CA ASN A 92 -16.09 11.06 9.19
C ASN A 92 -15.03 10.74 8.12
N TYR A 93 -15.42 10.06 7.03
CA TYR A 93 -14.56 9.59 5.94
C TYR A 93 -15.16 9.94 4.58
N LYS A 94 -15.56 11.22 4.42
CA LYS A 94 -16.22 11.70 3.21
C LYS A 94 -15.33 11.39 2.00
N TRP A 95 -15.80 10.46 1.17
CA TRP A 95 -15.21 10.11 -0.12
C TRP A 95 -13.81 9.46 -0.04
N SER A 96 -13.51 8.70 1.01
CA SER A 96 -12.23 7.99 1.25
C SER A 96 -10.98 8.85 1.52
N SER A 97 -10.26 8.45 2.57
CA SER A 97 -8.97 9.02 2.97
C SER A 97 -7.81 8.18 2.43
N MET A 98 -6.58 8.66 2.65
CA MET A 98 -5.38 7.86 2.37
C MET A 98 -5.27 6.63 3.28
N GLY A 99 -6.07 6.55 4.34
CA GLY A 99 -6.03 5.51 5.37
C GLY A 99 -6.64 4.19 4.92
N ALA A 100 -6.05 3.09 5.39
CA ALA A 100 -6.54 1.72 5.23
C ALA A 100 -7.91 1.48 5.88
N SER A 101 -8.33 2.27 6.87
CA SER A 101 -9.66 2.20 7.47
C SER A 101 -10.76 2.79 6.57
N ALA A 102 -10.40 3.52 5.53
CA ALA A 102 -11.36 4.09 4.60
C ALA A 102 -12.01 3.02 3.71
N PRO A 103 -13.20 3.30 3.14
CA PRO A 103 -13.95 2.38 2.26
C PRO A 103 -13.16 1.87 1.05
N PHE A 104 -12.05 2.54 0.72
CA PHE A 104 -10.85 2.02 0.09
C PHE A 104 -9.76 3.10 0.13
N LYS A 105 -8.58 2.80 0.69
CA LYS A 105 -7.47 3.75 0.74
C LYS A 105 -7.06 4.24 -0.65
N ASN A 106 -6.88 5.54 -0.82
CA ASN A 106 -6.44 6.18 -2.09
C ASN A 106 -7.35 5.95 -3.30
N PHE A 107 -8.57 5.44 -3.12
CA PHE A 107 -9.54 5.20 -4.20
C PHE A 107 -9.79 6.44 -5.08
N TRP A 108 -9.52 7.63 -4.53
CA TRP A 108 -9.78 8.92 -5.14
C TRP A 108 -8.52 9.69 -5.52
N LYS A 109 -7.35 9.22 -5.08
CA LYS A 109 -6.05 9.88 -5.33
C LYS A 109 -5.50 9.59 -6.73
N SER A 110 -6.15 8.74 -7.52
CA SER A 110 -5.69 8.35 -8.86
C SER A 110 -6.13 9.29 -9.99
N ARG A 111 -6.57 10.52 -9.69
CA ARG A 111 -6.94 11.47 -10.74
C ARG A 111 -5.92 12.59 -10.82
N GLU A 112 -5.58 12.96 -12.04
CA GLU A 112 -4.74 14.10 -12.42
C GLU A 112 -5.37 15.47 -12.04
N PHE A 113 -6.24 15.51 -11.04
CA PHE A 113 -6.65 16.75 -10.38
C PHE A 113 -5.63 17.01 -9.27
N ASP A 114 -4.72 17.91 -9.60
CA ASP A 114 -3.71 18.54 -8.76
C ASP A 114 -3.93 18.33 -7.25
N SER A 115 -2.89 17.77 -6.63
CA SER A 115 -2.66 17.44 -5.22
C SER A 115 -3.00 18.51 -4.16
N LYS A 116 -3.65 19.62 -4.55
CA LYS A 116 -4.07 20.73 -3.70
C LYS A 116 -5.59 20.82 -3.46
N TYR A 117 -6.44 20.08 -4.19
CA TYR A 117 -7.91 20.23 -4.12
C TYR A 117 -8.70 18.94 -3.87
N CYS A 118 -8.12 17.95 -3.18
CA CYS A 118 -8.81 16.70 -2.80
C CYS A 118 -9.89 16.89 -1.71
N GLN A 119 -10.58 18.03 -1.71
CA GLN A 119 -11.81 18.25 -0.95
C GLN A 119 -12.92 18.40 -1.99
N LEU A 120 -13.53 17.29 -2.39
CA LEU A 120 -14.81 17.35 -3.09
C LEU A 120 -15.80 18.01 -2.12
N ASP A 121 -16.09 19.28 -2.35
CA ASP A 121 -17.10 19.99 -1.59
C ASP A 121 -18.46 19.39 -1.95
N ASN A 122 -19.14 18.82 -0.94
CA ASN A 122 -20.36 18.03 -1.13
C ASN A 122 -21.47 18.81 -1.85
N GLU A 123 -21.42 20.13 -1.77
CA GLU A 123 -22.43 21.05 -2.30
C GLU A 123 -22.58 20.96 -3.83
N ASN A 124 -21.56 20.43 -4.55
CA ASN A 124 -21.56 20.35 -6.01
C ASN A 124 -21.67 18.92 -6.57
N VAL A 125 -22.00 17.93 -5.74
CA VAL A 125 -22.16 16.53 -6.16
C VAL A 125 -23.64 16.17 -6.31
N VAL A 126 -24.05 15.74 -7.50
CA VAL A 126 -25.46 15.44 -7.85
C VAL A 126 -25.65 13.95 -8.18
N THR A 127 -26.89 13.44 -8.18
CA THR A 127 -27.15 12.13 -8.81
C THR A 127 -27.28 12.29 -10.32
N LYS A 128 -27.03 11.21 -11.06
CA LYS A 128 -27.26 11.21 -12.51
C LYS A 128 -28.72 11.53 -12.89
N ALA A 129 -29.67 11.18 -12.03
CA ALA A 129 -31.09 11.44 -12.24
C ALA A 129 -31.47 12.92 -12.12
N ASP A 130 -30.70 13.70 -11.34
CA ASP A 130 -30.95 15.11 -11.09
C ASP A 130 -30.32 16.04 -12.15
N ILE A 131 -29.66 15.47 -13.17
CA ILE A 131 -28.95 16.22 -14.21
C ILE A 131 -29.84 16.39 -15.43
N GLU A 132 -30.20 17.64 -15.73
CA GLU A 132 -30.69 18.01 -17.05
C GLU A 132 -29.52 18.25 -18.02
N TYR A 133 -29.51 17.54 -19.15
CA TYR A 133 -28.53 17.72 -20.21
C TYR A 133 -29.18 17.61 -21.60
N ARG A 134 -28.63 18.38 -22.54
CA ARG A 134 -28.92 18.23 -23.97
C ARG A 134 -28.05 17.14 -24.59
N GLU A 135 -26.81 17.03 -24.16
CA GLU A 135 -25.81 16.14 -24.75
C GLU A 135 -24.81 15.65 -23.70
N TRP A 136 -24.54 14.34 -23.71
CA TRP A 136 -23.53 13.71 -22.86
C TRP A 136 -22.28 13.46 -23.68
N ILE A 137 -21.17 14.10 -23.35
CA ILE A 137 -19.95 14.06 -24.16
C ILE A 137 -19.08 12.89 -23.72
N SER A 138 -18.80 12.80 -22.42
CA SER A 138 -17.89 11.80 -21.86
C SER A 138 -18.03 11.74 -20.33
N ASP A 139 -17.66 10.61 -19.74
CA ASP A 139 -17.50 10.50 -18.29
C ASP A 139 -16.35 9.55 -17.92
N GLU A 140 -15.96 9.61 -16.65
CA GLU A 140 -14.86 8.83 -16.08
C GLU A 140 -15.36 7.60 -15.30
N ARG A 141 -16.65 7.24 -15.41
CA ARG A 141 -17.27 6.26 -14.51
C ARG A 141 -16.52 4.93 -14.52
N GLU A 142 -16.28 4.35 -15.70
CA GLU A 142 -15.59 3.06 -15.84
C GLU A 142 -14.15 3.10 -15.32
N GLN A 143 -13.44 4.23 -15.49
CA GLN A 143 -12.08 4.39 -14.98
C GLN A 143 -12.04 4.32 -13.45
N VAL A 144 -13.05 4.89 -12.78
CA VAL A 144 -13.20 4.82 -11.33
C VAL A 144 -13.53 3.39 -10.89
N LEU A 145 -14.41 2.70 -11.63
CA LEU A 145 -14.72 1.29 -11.36
C LEU A 145 -13.51 0.38 -11.51
N ASP A 146 -12.63 0.64 -12.47
CA ASP A 146 -11.42 -0.15 -12.65
C ASP A 146 -10.39 0.12 -11.55
N CYS A 147 -10.27 1.36 -11.09
CA CYS A 147 -9.47 1.71 -9.91
C CYS A 147 -10.00 0.99 -8.65
N ALA A 148 -11.32 0.97 -8.46
CA ALA A 148 -12.00 0.24 -7.38
C ALA A 148 -11.63 -1.25 -7.37
N LYS A 149 -11.80 -1.91 -8.53
CA LYS A 149 -11.50 -3.34 -8.70
C LYS A 149 -10.02 -3.63 -8.47
N LYS A 150 -9.12 -2.74 -8.92
CA LYS A 150 -7.67 -2.87 -8.73
C LYS A 150 -7.25 -2.76 -7.27
N ILE A 151 -7.87 -1.86 -6.50
CA ILE A 151 -7.61 -1.77 -5.05
C ILE A 151 -8.11 -3.05 -4.38
N ALA A 152 -9.35 -3.47 -4.66
CA ALA A 152 -9.93 -4.67 -4.08
C ALA A 152 -9.15 -5.95 -4.42
N SER A 153 -8.56 -6.05 -5.62
CA SER A 153 -7.74 -7.22 -5.99
C SER A 153 -6.51 -7.37 -5.10
N ASN A 154 -6.01 -6.26 -4.54
CA ASN A 154 -4.84 -6.21 -3.67
C ASN A 154 -5.19 -6.33 -2.18
N LEU A 155 -6.46 -6.58 -1.83
CA LEU A 155 -6.93 -6.69 -0.45
C LEU A 155 -7.49 -8.07 -0.14
N ARG A 156 -7.30 -8.54 1.08
CA ARG A 156 -7.91 -9.78 1.60
C ARG A 156 -8.37 -9.58 3.04
N THR A 157 -9.30 -10.41 3.48
CA THR A 157 -9.68 -10.51 4.89
C THR A 157 -9.21 -11.83 5.48
N LEU A 158 -8.72 -11.80 6.72
CA LEU A 158 -8.35 -13.00 7.47
C LEU A 158 -8.57 -12.73 8.96
N ASN A 159 -9.33 -13.61 9.62
CA ASN A 159 -9.70 -13.51 11.04
C ASN A 159 -10.24 -12.13 11.47
N GLY A 160 -11.04 -11.48 10.60
CA GLY A 160 -11.63 -10.16 10.87
C GLY A 160 -10.72 -8.96 10.63
N TYR A 161 -9.48 -9.17 10.15
CA TYR A 161 -8.54 -8.09 9.83
C TYR A 161 -8.34 -7.93 8.33
N MET A 162 -7.97 -6.71 7.94
CA MET A 162 -7.60 -6.35 6.57
C MET A 162 -6.13 -6.68 6.31
N TYR A 163 -5.87 -7.29 5.15
CA TYR A 163 -4.54 -7.58 4.64
C TYR A 163 -4.39 -6.96 3.25
N ALA A 164 -3.19 -6.48 2.96
CA ALA A 164 -2.81 -6.00 1.64
C ALA A 164 -1.66 -6.83 1.06
N ILE A 165 -1.56 -6.86 -0.27
CA ILE A 165 -0.38 -7.42 -0.92
C ILE A 165 0.85 -6.64 -0.44
N THR A 166 1.87 -7.38 0.02
CA THR A 166 3.16 -6.83 0.41
C THR A 166 4.26 -7.42 -0.46
N GLY A 167 5.41 -6.76 -0.49
CA GLY A 167 6.59 -7.30 -1.17
C GLY A 167 7.39 -8.26 -0.29
N GLU A 168 8.31 -8.99 -0.92
CA GLU A 168 9.17 -9.92 -0.21
C GLU A 168 10.10 -9.19 0.76
N PRO A 169 10.16 -9.60 2.04
CA PRO A 169 11.09 -9.02 2.99
C PRO A 169 12.52 -9.36 2.58
N ARG A 170 13.39 -8.35 2.60
CA ARG A 170 14.80 -8.46 2.17
C ARG A 170 15.69 -7.66 3.09
N TYR A 171 16.98 -7.96 3.07
CA TYR A 171 17.99 -7.11 3.69
C TYR A 171 18.51 -6.11 2.66
N SER A 172 18.58 -4.84 3.02
CA SER A 172 19.25 -3.80 2.22
C SER A 172 20.37 -3.14 3.01
N ILE A 173 21.46 -2.82 2.32
CA ILE A 173 22.56 -2.04 2.89
C ILE A 173 22.48 -0.64 2.29
N ASP A 174 22.24 0.35 3.15
CA ASP A 174 22.21 1.75 2.76
C ASP A 174 23.40 2.48 3.38
N ILE A 175 24.00 3.35 2.59
CA ILE A 175 25.15 4.17 2.97
C ILE A 175 24.71 5.63 2.98
N PHE A 176 25.02 6.34 4.06
CA PHE A 176 24.66 7.73 4.25
C PHE A 176 25.92 8.59 4.38
N GLY A 177 25.90 9.74 3.70
CA GLY A 177 26.96 10.74 3.76
C GLY A 177 28.35 10.25 3.34
N LEU A 178 29.38 10.96 3.82
CA LEU A 178 30.74 10.88 3.28
C LEU A 178 31.64 9.81 3.95
N GLY A 179 31.16 9.16 5.02
CA GLY A 179 31.94 8.19 5.80
C GLY A 179 32.56 8.82 7.05
N ASN A 180 33.44 8.10 7.73
CA ASN A 180 34.05 8.49 9.00
C ASN A 180 33.01 8.91 10.06
N ASN A 181 31.88 8.19 10.11
CA ASN A 181 30.71 8.49 10.95
C ASN A 181 29.88 9.73 10.54
N HIS A 182 30.15 10.33 9.38
CA HIS A 182 29.29 11.36 8.81
C HIS A 182 28.18 10.72 7.95
N GLY A 183 27.10 10.29 8.61
CA GLY A 183 25.94 9.60 8.04
C GLY A 183 25.93 8.10 8.36
N GLY A 184 27.02 7.40 8.07
CA GLY A 184 27.23 6.00 8.46
C GLY A 184 26.77 4.96 7.44
N THR A 185 26.87 3.70 7.83
CA THR A 185 26.39 2.53 7.06
C THR A 185 25.31 1.80 7.86
N GLY A 186 24.21 1.42 7.22
CA GLY A 186 23.09 0.72 7.87
C GLY A 186 22.68 -0.55 7.14
N LEU A 187 22.23 -1.55 7.92
CA LEU A 187 21.56 -2.75 7.43
C LEU A 187 20.07 -2.65 7.78
N PHE A 188 19.18 -2.78 6.81
CA PHE A 188 17.75 -2.61 6.98
C PHE A 188 16.99 -3.88 6.57
N ILE A 189 15.81 -4.06 7.14
CA ILE A 189 14.81 -4.99 6.61
C ILE A 189 13.73 -4.16 5.90
N GLN A 190 13.47 -4.47 4.63
CA GLN A 190 12.49 -3.75 3.81
C GLN A 190 11.63 -4.73 3.01
N GLN A 191 10.37 -4.39 2.74
CA GLN A 191 9.49 -5.17 1.85
C GLN A 191 9.42 -4.59 0.43
N HIS A 192 9.99 -3.43 0.17
CA HIS A 192 10.03 -2.80 -1.16
C HIS A 192 11.46 -2.69 -1.69
N GLN A 193 11.61 -2.50 -3.00
CA GLN A 193 12.92 -2.18 -3.56
C GLN A 193 13.29 -0.74 -3.19
N PRO A 194 14.44 -0.50 -2.54
CA PRO A 194 14.89 0.85 -2.26
C PRO A 194 15.11 1.61 -3.57
N SER A 195 14.57 2.82 -3.66
CA SER A 195 14.54 3.64 -4.89
C SER A 195 15.92 3.97 -5.46
N ASN A 196 16.96 3.92 -4.64
CA ASN A 196 18.33 4.29 -4.99
C ASN A 196 19.29 3.09 -5.01
N SER A 197 18.78 1.87 -5.21
CA SER A 197 19.60 0.66 -5.24
C SER A 197 19.64 0.03 -6.63
N ASP A 198 20.85 -0.28 -7.11
CA ASP A 198 21.09 -1.10 -8.31
C ASP A 198 20.93 -2.61 -8.04
N GLY A 199 20.40 -2.97 -6.86
CA GLY A 199 20.23 -4.35 -6.40
C GLY A 199 21.50 -4.96 -5.78
N SER A 200 22.69 -4.39 -5.97
CA SER A 200 23.95 -4.96 -5.48
C SER A 200 24.08 -5.00 -3.95
N ALA A 201 23.29 -4.17 -3.28
CA ALA A 201 23.18 -4.06 -1.82
C ALA A 201 21.93 -4.74 -1.24
N ILE A 202 21.17 -5.48 -2.05
CA ILE A 202 19.96 -6.20 -1.63
C ILE A 202 20.27 -7.69 -1.49
N PHE A 203 19.90 -8.28 -0.37
CA PHE A 203 20.04 -9.70 -0.09
C PHE A 203 18.67 -10.28 0.25
N ASN A 204 18.36 -11.47 -0.24
CA ASN A 204 17.05 -12.07 0.03
C ASN A 204 16.89 -12.48 1.50
N ALA A 205 15.71 -12.98 1.86
CA ALA A 205 15.34 -13.28 3.25
C ALA A 205 16.27 -14.29 3.95
N SER A 206 16.94 -15.19 3.23
CA SER A 206 17.82 -16.22 3.81
C SER A 206 19.27 -15.75 4.01
N GLN A 207 19.63 -14.55 3.55
CA GLN A 207 21.03 -14.10 3.42
C GLN A 207 21.52 -13.18 4.54
N TYR A 208 20.92 -13.22 5.74
CA TYR A 208 21.28 -12.33 6.86
C TYR A 208 22.78 -12.31 7.17
N SER A 209 23.39 -13.49 7.31
CA SER A 209 24.81 -13.62 7.67
C SER A 209 25.74 -12.99 6.63
N ILE A 210 25.41 -13.10 5.34
CA ILE A 210 26.19 -12.51 4.26
C ILE A 210 25.97 -10.99 4.25
N ALA A 211 24.72 -10.54 4.29
CA ALA A 211 24.38 -9.12 4.31
C ALA A 211 25.06 -8.38 5.48
N LYS A 212 25.06 -8.99 6.68
CA LYS A 212 25.74 -8.46 7.87
C LYS A 212 27.25 -8.35 7.67
N LYS A 213 27.90 -9.37 7.09
CA LYS A 213 29.35 -9.34 6.83
C LYS A 213 29.71 -8.26 5.80
N VAL A 214 28.97 -8.18 4.70
CA VAL A 214 29.19 -7.15 3.66
C VAL A 214 28.98 -5.76 4.23
N ALA A 215 27.91 -5.53 4.99
CA ALA A 215 27.64 -4.24 5.62
C ALA A 215 28.73 -3.85 6.64
N ALA A 216 29.25 -4.81 7.42
CA ALA A 216 30.36 -4.56 8.34
C ALA A 216 31.68 -4.25 7.61
N SER A 217 31.95 -4.91 6.48
CA SER A 217 33.12 -4.66 5.60
C SER A 217 33.06 -3.23 5.01
N ILE A 218 31.89 -2.83 4.53
CA ILE A 218 31.64 -1.46 4.04
C ILE A 218 31.83 -0.42 5.15
N ALA A 219 31.21 -0.63 6.32
CA ALA A 219 31.31 0.29 7.44
C ALA A 219 32.77 0.47 7.89
N SER A 220 33.52 -0.63 8.01
CA SER A 220 34.94 -0.61 8.38
C SER A 220 35.77 0.18 7.36
N SER A 221 35.58 -0.10 6.07
CA SER A 221 36.33 0.56 4.98
C SER A 221 36.07 2.06 4.90
N ARG A 222 34.88 2.50 5.34
CA ARG A 222 34.49 3.91 5.37
C ARG A 222 34.89 4.63 6.66
N GLY A 223 35.42 3.94 7.67
CA GLY A 223 35.65 4.52 8.99
C GLY A 223 34.35 4.77 9.79
N ASP A 224 33.24 4.13 9.41
CA ASP A 224 31.94 4.23 10.10
C ASP A 224 31.92 3.35 11.36
N THR A 225 32.83 3.62 12.29
CA THR A 225 33.01 2.83 13.52
C THR A 225 31.77 2.80 14.42
N LYS A 226 30.91 3.82 14.36
CA LYS A 226 29.64 3.88 15.11
C LYS A 226 28.55 2.97 14.53
N SER A 227 28.72 2.48 13.29
CA SER A 227 27.83 1.49 12.68
C SER A 227 28.17 0.05 13.09
N LEU A 228 29.26 -0.15 13.84
CA LEU A 228 29.74 -1.45 14.27
C LEU A 228 29.44 -1.68 15.77
N PRO A 229 29.13 -2.92 16.20
CA PRO A 229 28.95 -4.11 15.38
C PRO A 229 27.66 -4.04 14.54
N MET A 230 27.73 -4.51 13.30
CA MET A 230 26.62 -4.41 12.36
C MET A 230 25.43 -5.28 12.80
N LYS A 231 24.25 -4.67 12.79
CA LYS A 231 22.95 -5.29 13.04
C LYS A 231 21.90 -4.61 12.18
N THR A 232 20.75 -5.26 11.99
CA THR A 232 19.60 -4.59 11.38
C THR A 232 19.17 -3.41 12.24
N ASN A 233 18.69 -2.34 11.60
CA ASN A 233 18.22 -1.12 12.27
C ASN A 233 17.12 -1.40 13.32
N CYS A 234 16.26 -2.39 13.08
CA CYS A 234 15.22 -2.83 14.01
C CYS A 234 15.68 -3.89 15.03
N GLY A 235 16.93 -4.36 14.93
CA GLY A 235 17.47 -5.42 15.80
C GLY A 235 16.81 -6.79 15.61
N LYS A 236 16.03 -6.99 14.52
CA LYS A 236 15.36 -8.25 14.19
C LYS A 236 16.00 -8.93 12.98
N ILE A 237 15.70 -10.20 12.80
CA ILE A 237 16.06 -10.96 11.60
C ILE A 237 14.77 -11.43 10.92
N ILE A 238 14.87 -11.73 9.64
CA ILE A 238 13.82 -12.39 8.88
C ILE A 238 13.95 -13.89 9.14
N GLU A 239 12.96 -14.46 9.81
CA GLU A 239 12.81 -15.91 9.95
C GLU A 239 12.00 -16.43 8.76
N VAL A 240 12.59 -17.36 8.01
CA VAL A 240 11.95 -17.98 6.83
C VAL A 240 11.29 -19.28 7.26
N LEU A 241 9.96 -19.34 7.20
CA LEU A 241 9.17 -20.52 7.54
C LEU A 241 8.77 -21.33 6.31
N ILE A 242 8.63 -20.66 5.16
CA ILE A 242 8.33 -21.32 3.88
C ILE A 242 9.39 -20.88 2.86
N PRO A 243 10.45 -21.68 2.64
CA PRO A 243 11.52 -21.33 1.71
C PRO A 243 11.05 -21.03 0.29
N ASN A 244 10.03 -21.76 -0.19
CA ASN A 244 9.46 -21.56 -1.52
C ASN A 244 8.76 -20.18 -1.70
N ALA A 245 8.52 -19.45 -0.61
CA ALA A 245 8.00 -18.09 -0.68
C ALA A 245 9.10 -17.05 -1.01
N ILE A 246 10.38 -17.42 -0.97
CA ILE A 246 11.51 -16.60 -1.43
C ILE A 246 11.51 -16.63 -2.96
N LYS A 247 11.32 -15.47 -3.58
CA LYS A 247 11.38 -15.26 -5.03
C LYS A 247 12.56 -14.40 -5.44
N LEU A 248 13.09 -13.58 -4.53
CA LEU A 248 14.29 -12.79 -4.80
C LEU A 248 15.50 -13.71 -4.99
N PRO A 249 16.27 -13.52 -6.08
CA PRO A 249 17.47 -14.30 -6.30
C PRO A 249 18.48 -14.02 -5.19
N GLU A 250 19.30 -15.03 -4.90
CA GLU A 250 20.42 -14.85 -4.01
C GLU A 250 21.41 -13.83 -4.58
N ASN A 251 21.81 -12.88 -3.73
CA ASN A 251 22.89 -11.97 -4.07
C ASN A 251 24.23 -12.71 -3.91
N LYS A 252 25.05 -12.69 -4.95
CA LYS A 252 26.35 -13.40 -5.01
C LYS A 252 27.53 -12.59 -4.45
N ARG A 253 27.27 -11.41 -3.90
CA ARG A 253 28.32 -10.56 -3.32
C ARG A 253 28.93 -11.24 -2.10
N ILE A 254 30.25 -11.29 -2.10
CA ILE A 254 31.07 -11.78 -0.99
C ILE A 254 31.66 -10.56 -0.27
N ALA A 255 31.80 -10.68 1.06
CA ALA A 255 32.28 -9.61 1.93
C ALA A 255 33.79 -9.39 1.87
#